data_AF-A0A7Y4X1P5-F1
#
_entry.id   AF-A0A7Y4X1P5-F1
#
_cell.length_a   1.000
_cell.length_b   1.000
_cell.length_c   1.000
_cell.angle_alpha   90.00
_cell.angle_beta   90.00
_cell.angle_gamma   90.00
#
_symmetry.space_group_name_H-M   'P 1'
#
loop_
_entity.id
_entity.type
_entity.pdbx_description
1 polymer ?
#
loop_
_entity_poly.entity_id
_entity_poly.type
_entity_poly.pdbx_seq_one_letter_code
_entity_poly.pdbx_strand_id
1 'polypeptide(L)'
;MSDYDYDPVWAKCVELKVAPTFHSAGMGWGSRTSTSTYMYNHIGHFGAAGEALCKALFFGGVTQRFPTLKFAFLEGGTSWGADLYAALLARWDKRNPEALENYNPANLNVEQLLDLCQRYGGRVTEGKLDLLANASGATINTKAAPAQKNDFWRCNITKREDIRDLFVPHFYFGCEADDPMNATAFNTTANPFGAKLGAVYSSDIGHWDVPDMTEVTEEAYELVEHGVITEEHFRDFVFTNPTTLWTGMNPDFFTGTVVEQQVKHLLATT
;
A
#
# COMPACT_ATOMS: atom_id res chain seq x y z
N MET A 1 -12.69 -5.26 6.69
CA MET A 1 -11.94 -5.64 7.91
C MET A 1 -12.53 -6.94 8.42
N SER A 2 -11.70 -7.86 8.90
CA SER A 2 -12.16 -9.12 9.48
C SER A 2 -12.83 -8.87 10.84
N ASP A 3 -13.82 -9.69 11.19
CA ASP A 3 -14.42 -9.72 12.53
C ASP A 3 -13.56 -10.47 13.56
N TYR A 4 -12.55 -11.22 13.09
CA TYR A 4 -11.61 -11.96 13.93
C TYR A 4 -10.41 -11.11 14.37
N ASP A 5 -9.96 -11.36 15.59
CA ASP A 5 -8.72 -10.81 16.13
C ASP A 5 -7.50 -11.62 15.65
N TYR A 6 -6.66 -10.98 14.84
CA TYR A 6 -5.41 -11.54 14.33
C TYR A 6 -4.17 -11.09 15.13
N ASP A 7 -4.33 -10.26 16.17
CA ASP A 7 -3.20 -9.84 17.02
C ASP A 7 -2.41 -11.03 17.62
N PRO A 8 -3.03 -12.18 17.98
CA PRO A 8 -2.27 -13.36 18.39
C PRO A 8 -1.33 -13.91 17.31
N VAL A 9 -1.70 -13.80 16.02
CA VAL A 9 -0.83 -14.21 14.91
C VAL A 9 0.35 -13.26 14.80
N TRP A 10 0.10 -11.95 14.84
CA TRP A 10 1.12 -10.91 14.76
C TRP A 10 2.09 -10.95 15.94
N ALA A 11 1.57 -11.13 17.15
CA ALA A 11 2.38 -11.34 18.35
C ALA A 11 3.29 -12.56 18.22
N LYS A 12 2.79 -13.66 17.64
CA LYS A 12 3.60 -14.86 17.42
C LYS A 12 4.69 -14.65 16.38
N CYS A 13 4.42 -13.89 15.31
CA CYS A 13 5.45 -13.51 14.33
C CYS A 13 6.56 -12.68 14.98
N VAL A 14 6.23 -11.75 15.88
CA VAL A 14 7.23 -11.00 16.67
C VAL A 14 8.03 -11.95 17.56
N GLU A 15 7.35 -12.80 18.33
CA GLU A 15 8.00 -13.77 19.24
C GLU A 15 9.00 -14.67 18.51
N LEU A 16 8.60 -15.17 17.34
CA LEU A 16 9.42 -16.06 16.51
C LEU A 16 10.41 -15.32 15.59
N LYS A 17 10.40 -13.98 15.61
CA LYS A 17 11.25 -13.13 14.74
C LYS A 17 11.08 -13.43 13.25
N VAL A 18 9.84 -13.65 12.80
CA VAL A 18 9.51 -13.96 11.41
C VAL A 18 8.79 -12.78 10.77
N ALA A 19 9.26 -12.37 9.59
CA ALA A 19 8.53 -11.44 8.73
C ALA A 19 7.44 -12.22 7.96
N PRO A 20 6.15 -11.91 8.12
CA PRO A 20 5.10 -12.57 7.36
C PRO A 20 5.15 -12.12 5.89
N THR A 21 5.27 -13.08 4.98
CA THR A 21 5.20 -12.84 3.54
C THR A 21 3.91 -13.43 2.99
N PHE A 22 3.29 -12.74 2.04
CA PHE A 22 1.97 -13.10 1.53
C PHE A 22 2.00 -13.28 0.03
N HIS A 23 1.49 -14.44 -0.39
CA HIS A 23 1.29 -14.77 -1.79
C HIS A 23 -0.18 -15.20 -1.97
N SER A 24 -0.97 -14.42 -2.70
CA SER A 24 -2.41 -14.64 -2.81
C SER A 24 -2.95 -14.13 -4.13
N ALA A 25 -3.72 -14.97 -4.82
CA ALA A 25 -4.28 -14.63 -6.12
C ALA A 25 -5.59 -13.83 -6.00
N GLY A 26 -5.66 -12.66 -6.66
CA GLY A 26 -6.91 -11.91 -6.84
C GLY A 26 -7.78 -12.35 -8.03
N MET A 27 -7.43 -13.44 -8.73
CA MET A 27 -8.25 -13.96 -9.83
C MET A 27 -9.59 -14.44 -9.30
N GLY A 28 -10.67 -14.12 -10.01
CA GLY A 28 -12.05 -14.37 -9.56
C GLY A 28 -12.65 -13.27 -8.69
N TRP A 29 -11.87 -12.24 -8.31
CA TRP A 29 -12.40 -11.11 -7.53
C TRP A 29 -12.99 -10.02 -8.43
N GLY A 30 -14.20 -9.58 -8.11
CA GLY A 30 -14.85 -8.44 -8.76
C GLY A 30 -14.89 -8.61 -10.28
N SER A 31 -14.25 -7.67 -10.99
CA SER A 31 -14.20 -7.70 -12.45
C SER A 31 -13.27 -8.79 -13.02
N ARG A 32 -12.35 -9.39 -12.26
CA ARG A 32 -11.35 -10.39 -12.72
C ARG A 32 -11.95 -11.80 -12.93
N THR A 33 -13.07 -11.85 -13.64
CA THR A 33 -13.90 -13.05 -13.83
C THR A 33 -14.16 -13.35 -15.31
N SER A 34 -13.28 -12.89 -16.22
CA SER A 34 -13.38 -13.20 -17.65
C SER A 34 -13.32 -14.71 -17.85
N THR A 35 -14.34 -15.26 -18.51
CA THR A 35 -14.43 -16.69 -18.82
C THR A 35 -13.61 -17.08 -20.05
N SER A 36 -13.09 -16.11 -20.80
CA SER A 36 -12.43 -16.34 -22.10
C SER A 36 -11.00 -15.80 -22.18
N THR A 37 -10.54 -15.03 -21.20
CA THR A 37 -9.23 -14.38 -21.25
C THR A 37 -8.52 -14.52 -19.90
N TYR A 38 -7.59 -15.46 -19.82
CA TYR A 38 -6.77 -15.67 -18.63
C TYR A 38 -5.96 -14.41 -18.27
N MET A 39 -5.32 -13.76 -19.24
CA MET A 39 -4.50 -12.55 -19.02
C MET A 39 -5.30 -11.38 -18.44
N TYR A 40 -6.58 -11.24 -18.79
CA TYR A 40 -7.45 -10.23 -18.19
C TYR A 40 -7.66 -10.47 -16.69
N ASN A 41 -7.72 -11.75 -16.28
CA ASN A 41 -7.81 -12.10 -14.86
C ASN A 41 -6.45 -12.00 -14.16
N HIS A 42 -5.38 -12.43 -14.84
CA HIS A 42 -4.01 -12.53 -14.35
C HIS A 42 -3.36 -11.17 -14.11
N ILE A 43 -3.27 -10.29 -15.10
CA ILE A 43 -2.44 -9.07 -15.00
C ILE A 43 -2.85 -8.21 -13.78
N GLY A 44 -1.92 -8.02 -12.84
CA GLY A 44 -2.10 -7.23 -11.62
C GLY A 44 -2.94 -7.88 -10.52
N HIS A 45 -3.22 -9.19 -10.61
CA HIS A 45 -4.05 -9.87 -9.61
C HIS A 45 -3.37 -10.05 -8.25
N PHE A 46 -2.05 -10.29 -8.22
CA PHE A 46 -1.27 -10.36 -6.99
C PHE A 46 -1.20 -8.99 -6.31
N GLY A 47 -0.92 -7.93 -7.07
CA GLY A 47 -0.97 -6.55 -6.57
C GLY A 47 -2.32 -6.20 -5.96
N ALA A 48 -3.44 -6.60 -6.57
CA ALA A 48 -4.77 -6.36 -6.02
C ALA A 48 -5.03 -7.08 -4.68
N ALA A 49 -4.56 -8.33 -4.54
CA ALA A 49 -4.67 -9.07 -3.28
C ALA A 49 -3.73 -8.48 -2.20
N GLY A 50 -2.50 -8.13 -2.58
CA GLY A 50 -1.53 -7.45 -1.73
C GLY A 50 -2.05 -6.10 -1.24
N GLU A 51 -2.64 -5.29 -2.11
CA GLU A 51 -3.24 -3.99 -1.78
C GLU A 51 -4.38 -4.15 -0.76
N ALA A 52 -5.26 -5.14 -0.96
CA ALA A 52 -6.35 -5.41 -0.03
C ALA A 52 -5.84 -5.76 1.37
N LEU A 53 -4.81 -6.62 1.46
CA LEU A 53 -4.19 -6.99 2.73
C LEU A 53 -3.40 -5.84 3.36
N CYS A 54 -2.60 -5.11 2.58
CA CYS A 54 -1.82 -3.96 3.04
C CYS A 54 -2.74 -2.89 3.66
N LYS A 55 -3.87 -2.58 3.00
CA LYS A 55 -4.91 -1.71 3.58
C LYS A 55 -5.47 -2.28 4.87
N ALA A 56 -5.77 -3.58 4.93
CA ALA A 56 -6.28 -4.21 6.14
C ALA A 56 -5.28 -4.12 7.31
N LEU A 57 -3.99 -4.31 7.05
CA LEU A 57 -2.93 -4.17 8.05
C LEU A 57 -2.79 -2.70 8.51
N PHE A 58 -2.72 -1.77 7.56
CA PHE A 58 -2.55 -0.35 7.85
C PHE A 58 -3.76 0.22 8.59
N PHE A 59 -4.95 0.21 7.99
CA PHE A 59 -6.17 0.71 8.63
C PHE A 59 -6.57 -0.10 9.85
N GLY A 60 -6.18 -1.37 9.92
CA GLY A 60 -6.31 -2.21 11.10
C GLY A 60 -5.43 -1.75 12.27
N GLY A 61 -4.47 -0.83 12.05
CA GLY A 61 -3.53 -0.32 13.05
C GLY A 61 -2.44 -1.33 13.43
N VAL A 62 -2.16 -2.31 12.59
CA VAL A 62 -1.23 -3.41 12.92
C VAL A 62 0.20 -2.88 13.05
N THR A 63 0.66 -2.03 12.13
CA THR A 63 2.01 -1.44 12.20
C THR A 63 2.17 -0.50 13.40
N GLN A 64 1.07 0.11 13.86
CA GLN A 64 1.06 0.91 15.09
C GLN A 64 1.16 0.05 16.35
N ARG A 65 0.45 -1.10 16.41
CA ARG A 65 0.48 -2.00 17.58
C ARG A 65 1.73 -2.89 17.62
N PHE A 66 2.27 -3.23 16.46
CA PHE A 66 3.44 -4.09 16.28
C PHE A 66 4.52 -3.35 15.47
N PRO A 67 5.16 -2.31 16.05
CA PRO A 67 6.08 -1.43 15.34
C PRO A 67 7.40 -2.09 14.90
N THR A 68 7.65 -3.33 15.31
CA THR A 68 8.80 -4.10 14.83
C THR A 68 8.48 -4.95 13.60
N LEU A 69 7.20 -5.27 13.36
CA LEU A 69 6.82 -6.19 12.28
C LEU A 69 7.13 -5.64 10.89
N LYS A 70 7.67 -6.51 10.06
CA LYS A 70 7.90 -6.30 8.63
C LYS A 70 7.03 -7.27 7.85
N PHE A 71 6.42 -6.81 6.77
CA PHE A 71 5.53 -7.60 5.93
C PHE A 71 5.99 -7.51 4.48
N ALA A 72 5.86 -8.62 3.73
CA ALA A 72 6.11 -8.60 2.29
C ALA A 72 4.91 -9.13 1.50
N PHE A 73 4.67 -8.55 0.33
CA PHE A 73 3.64 -8.96 -0.63
C PHE A 73 4.32 -9.42 -1.91
N LEU A 74 4.17 -10.69 -2.28
CA LEU A 74 4.94 -11.33 -3.34
C LEU A 74 4.25 -11.20 -4.71
N GLU A 75 5.06 -11.16 -5.78
CA GLU A 75 4.64 -11.19 -7.21
C GLU A 75 3.71 -10.04 -7.64
N GLY A 76 3.65 -8.98 -6.84
CA GLY A 76 2.77 -7.84 -7.07
C GLY A 76 3.44 -6.63 -7.69
N GLY A 77 4.77 -6.58 -7.69
CA GLY A 77 5.54 -5.38 -8.04
C GLY A 77 5.36 -4.23 -7.05
N THR A 78 6.07 -3.13 -7.27
CA THR A 78 6.12 -1.99 -6.33
C THR A 78 5.06 -0.91 -6.61
N SER A 79 4.54 -0.86 -7.84
CA SER A 79 3.76 0.28 -8.36
C SER A 79 2.47 0.54 -7.60
N TRP A 80 1.69 -0.51 -7.30
CA TRP A 80 0.49 -0.39 -6.48
C TRP A 80 0.82 0.03 -5.04
N GLY A 81 1.99 -0.36 -4.53
CA GLY A 81 2.48 0.03 -3.21
C GLY A 81 2.80 1.53 -3.14
N ALA A 82 3.46 2.05 -4.17
CA ALA A 82 3.74 3.48 -4.33
C ALA A 82 2.46 4.30 -4.47
N ASP A 83 1.51 3.85 -5.31
CA ASP A 83 0.20 4.49 -5.43
C ASP A 83 -0.56 4.46 -4.09
N LEU A 84 -0.59 3.32 -3.41
CA LEU A 84 -1.25 3.19 -2.10
C LEU A 84 -0.64 4.13 -1.07
N TYR A 85 0.70 4.22 -1.00
CA TYR A 85 1.39 5.11 -0.08
C TYR A 85 1.02 6.57 -0.31
N ALA A 86 1.12 7.03 -1.56
CA ALA A 86 0.71 8.39 -1.94
C ALA A 86 -0.78 8.63 -1.68
N ALA A 87 -1.62 7.62 -1.95
CA ALA A 87 -3.04 7.66 -1.71
C ALA A 87 -3.37 7.85 -0.23
N LEU A 88 -2.73 7.12 0.68
CA LEU A 88 -2.98 7.25 2.13
C LEU A 88 -2.77 8.69 2.60
N LEU A 89 -1.68 9.33 2.17
CA LEU A 89 -1.38 10.73 2.48
C LEU A 89 -2.41 11.69 1.90
N ALA A 90 -2.71 11.55 0.61
CA ALA A 90 -3.71 12.38 -0.07
C ALA A 90 -5.11 12.24 0.54
N ARG A 91 -5.43 11.08 1.12
CA ARG A 91 -6.71 10.84 1.81
C ARG A 91 -6.67 11.40 3.22
N TRP A 92 -5.56 11.29 3.95
CA TRP A 92 -5.40 11.93 5.25
C TRP A 92 -5.60 13.45 5.17
N ASP A 93 -5.03 14.12 4.17
CA ASP A 93 -5.22 15.57 3.96
C ASP A 93 -6.71 15.97 3.82
N LYS A 94 -7.56 15.03 3.39
CA LYS A 94 -9.01 15.25 3.15
C LYS A 94 -9.91 14.63 4.21
N ARG A 95 -9.43 13.64 4.98
CA ARG A 95 -10.26 12.77 5.84
C ARG A 95 -9.75 12.69 7.28
N ASN A 96 -8.76 13.51 7.65
CA ASN A 96 -8.40 13.68 9.06
C ASN A 96 -9.55 14.38 9.83
N PRO A 97 -9.56 14.31 11.18
CA PRO A 97 -10.64 14.87 11.99
C PRO A 97 -11.01 16.33 11.69
N GLU A 98 -10.01 17.18 11.43
CA GLU A 98 -10.23 18.59 11.07
C GLU A 98 -10.81 18.72 9.66
N ALA A 99 -10.21 18.05 8.67
CA ALA A 99 -10.66 18.10 7.28
C ALA A 99 -12.07 17.51 7.09
N LEU A 100 -12.49 16.57 7.95
CA LEU A 100 -13.85 16.02 7.94
C LEU A 100 -14.93 17.07 8.23
N GLU A 101 -14.59 18.17 8.92
CA GLU A 101 -15.53 19.27 9.15
C GLU A 101 -15.90 20.00 7.86
N ASN A 102 -15.07 19.96 6.82
CA ASN A 102 -15.42 20.47 5.48
C ASN A 102 -16.59 19.69 4.85
N TYR A 103 -16.81 18.45 5.29
CA TYR A 103 -17.85 17.55 4.79
C TYR A 103 -18.96 17.30 5.81
N ASN A 104 -18.95 18.03 6.93
CA ASN A 104 -19.98 17.90 7.95
C ASN A 104 -21.29 18.53 7.44
N PRO A 105 -22.37 17.75 7.25
CA PRO A 105 -23.64 18.27 6.76
C PRO A 105 -24.23 19.37 7.63
N ALA A 106 -23.90 19.39 8.93
CA ALA A 106 -24.34 20.44 9.85
C ALA A 106 -23.76 21.83 9.50
N ASN A 107 -22.65 21.88 8.77
CA ASN A 107 -22.03 23.13 8.32
C ASN A 107 -22.65 23.65 7.01
N LEU A 108 -23.54 22.89 6.37
CA LEU A 108 -24.19 23.31 5.12
C LEU A 108 -25.36 24.27 5.41
N ASN A 109 -25.30 25.48 4.88
CA ASN A 109 -26.44 26.38 4.83
C ASN A 109 -27.42 25.93 3.72
N VAL A 110 -28.37 25.08 4.10
CA VAL A 110 -29.36 24.50 3.18
C VAL A 110 -30.24 25.59 2.56
N GLU A 111 -30.64 26.62 3.30
CA GLU A 111 -31.47 27.71 2.78
C GLU A 111 -30.75 28.47 1.66
N GLN A 112 -29.49 28.80 1.87
CA GLN A 112 -28.68 29.48 0.86
C GLN A 112 -28.42 28.58 -0.36
N LEU A 113 -28.19 27.28 -0.15
CA LEU A 113 -28.05 26.32 -1.26
C LEU A 113 -29.32 26.28 -2.11
N LEU A 114 -30.49 26.19 -1.48
CA LEU A 114 -31.78 26.16 -2.18
C LEU A 114 -32.06 27.48 -2.93
N ASP A 115 -31.78 28.62 -2.32
CA ASP A 115 -31.89 29.93 -2.97
C ASP A 115 -30.97 30.04 -4.21
N LEU A 116 -29.72 29.57 -4.12
CA LEU A 116 -28.81 29.53 -5.26
C LEU A 116 -29.30 28.58 -6.36
N CYS A 117 -29.79 27.40 -5.98
CA CYS A 117 -30.39 26.44 -6.92
C CYS A 117 -31.64 27.00 -7.61
N GLN A 118 -32.46 27.78 -6.90
CA GLN A 118 -33.64 28.43 -7.45
C GLN A 118 -33.27 29.56 -8.41
N ARG A 119 -32.28 30.39 -8.06
CA ARG A 119 -31.85 31.53 -8.88
C ARG A 119 -31.04 31.13 -10.12
N TYR A 120 -30.21 30.09 -10.02
CA TYR A 120 -29.20 29.79 -11.02
C TYR A 120 -29.21 28.36 -11.57
N GLY A 121 -29.96 27.42 -10.97
CA GLY A 121 -29.90 26.01 -11.36
C GLY A 121 -30.64 25.64 -12.64
N GLY A 122 -31.57 26.49 -13.10
CA GLY A 122 -32.31 26.31 -14.36
C GLY A 122 -32.99 24.94 -14.46
N ARG A 123 -32.94 24.32 -15.65
CA ARG A 123 -33.58 23.01 -15.92
C ARG A 123 -33.04 21.86 -15.05
N VAL A 124 -31.88 22.02 -14.41
CA VAL A 124 -31.28 20.98 -13.57
C VAL A 124 -32.00 20.88 -12.21
N THR A 125 -32.46 22.00 -11.67
CA THR A 125 -33.08 22.12 -10.33
C THR A 125 -34.60 22.31 -10.39
N GLU A 126 -35.15 22.60 -11.56
CA GLU A 126 -36.59 22.78 -11.80
C GLU A 126 -37.40 21.55 -11.34
N GLY A 127 -38.38 21.78 -10.45
CA GLY A 127 -39.23 20.74 -9.87
C GLY A 127 -38.50 19.76 -8.92
N LYS A 128 -37.23 20.01 -8.58
CA LYS A 128 -36.39 19.10 -7.77
C LYS A 128 -35.84 19.72 -6.48
N LEU A 129 -36.23 20.94 -6.13
CA LEU A 129 -35.73 21.64 -4.94
C LEU A 129 -36.05 20.87 -3.65
N ASP A 130 -37.25 20.29 -3.53
CA ASP A 130 -37.62 19.47 -2.37
C ASP A 130 -36.79 18.17 -2.28
N LEU A 131 -36.43 17.58 -3.43
CA LEU A 131 -35.53 16.43 -3.47
C LEU A 131 -34.11 16.80 -3.06
N LEU A 132 -33.62 17.98 -3.45
CA LEU A 132 -32.30 18.49 -3.03
C LEU A 132 -32.27 18.80 -1.53
N ALA A 133 -33.31 19.44 -1.00
CA ALA A 133 -33.44 19.69 0.44
C ALA A 133 -33.36 18.40 1.26
N ASN A 134 -34.01 17.33 0.79
CA ASN A 134 -34.02 16.03 1.45
C ASN A 134 -32.77 15.16 1.16
N ALA A 135 -32.20 15.25 -0.03
CA ALA A 135 -30.99 14.50 -0.43
C ALA A 135 -29.72 15.01 0.27
N SER A 136 -29.66 16.31 0.58
CA SER A 136 -28.57 16.94 1.32
C SER A 136 -28.28 16.24 2.66
N GLY A 137 -29.31 15.66 3.28
CA GLY A 137 -29.19 14.83 4.48
C GLY A 137 -29.02 13.32 4.21
N ALA A 138 -29.44 12.81 3.05
CA ALA A 138 -29.53 11.36 2.77
C ALA A 138 -28.29 10.78 2.06
N THR A 139 -27.62 11.53 1.18
CA THR A 139 -26.40 11.04 0.48
C THR A 139 -25.13 11.10 1.33
N ILE A 140 -25.17 11.77 2.49
CA ILE A 140 -24.01 11.92 3.40
C ILE A 140 -24.20 11.13 4.70
N ASN A 141 -25.38 10.55 4.93
CA ASN A 141 -25.64 9.73 6.12
C ASN A 141 -25.14 8.30 5.90
N THR A 142 -23.81 8.14 5.81
CA THR A 142 -23.21 6.84 6.14
C THR A 142 -23.59 6.58 7.60
N LYS A 143 -24.30 5.48 7.87
CA LYS A 143 -24.72 5.00 9.21
C LYS A 143 -23.52 4.64 10.13
N ALA A 144 -22.40 5.32 9.97
CA ALA A 144 -21.19 5.16 10.76
C ALA A 144 -21.36 5.90 12.09
N ALA A 145 -21.07 5.21 13.20
CA ALA A 145 -21.07 5.83 14.52
C ALA A 145 -20.09 7.03 14.56
N PRO A 146 -20.24 8.01 15.48
CA PRO A 146 -19.37 9.20 15.53
C PRO A 146 -17.86 8.90 15.61
N ALA A 147 -17.48 7.80 16.27
CA ALA A 147 -16.10 7.28 16.33
C ALA A 147 -15.59 6.64 15.02
N GLN A 148 -16.49 6.37 14.06
CA GLN A 148 -16.21 5.78 12.75
C GLN A 148 -16.11 6.83 11.63
N LYS A 149 -16.14 8.13 11.94
CA LYS A 149 -15.92 9.18 10.92
C LYS A 149 -14.46 9.25 10.47
N ASN A 150 -13.51 9.11 11.41
CA ASN A 150 -12.09 9.07 11.11
C ASN A 150 -11.66 7.65 10.76
N ASP A 151 -11.49 7.35 9.47
CA ASP A 151 -11.08 6.01 9.00
C ASP A 151 -9.69 5.56 9.53
N PHE A 152 -8.85 6.51 9.96
CA PHE A 152 -7.49 6.27 10.41
C PHE A 152 -7.35 6.07 11.93
N TRP A 153 -8.46 6.04 12.67
CA TRP A 153 -8.45 6.08 14.15
C TRP A 153 -7.60 4.98 14.81
N ARG A 154 -7.45 3.79 14.19
CA ARG A 154 -6.62 2.70 14.73
C ARG A 154 -5.11 2.94 14.57
N CYS A 155 -4.72 3.88 13.72
CA CYS A 155 -3.32 4.20 13.43
C CYS A 155 -2.78 5.30 14.36
N ASN A 156 -3.64 5.99 15.13
CA ASN A 156 -3.27 7.14 15.96
C ASN A 156 -2.48 8.24 15.21
N ILE A 157 -2.82 8.47 13.94
CA ILE A 157 -2.16 9.49 13.10
C ILE A 157 -2.56 10.89 13.58
N THR A 158 -1.55 11.74 13.75
CA THR A 158 -1.69 13.15 14.13
C THR A 158 -1.13 14.10 13.06
N LYS A 159 -0.17 13.62 12.27
CA LYS A 159 0.48 14.36 11.18
C LYS A 159 0.83 13.42 10.03
N ARG A 160 1.15 13.99 8.87
CA ARG A 160 1.43 13.23 7.64
C ARG A 160 2.63 12.28 7.80
N GLU A 161 3.63 12.69 8.57
CA GLU A 161 4.83 11.89 8.83
C GLU A 161 4.51 10.58 9.54
N ASP A 162 3.44 10.53 10.34
CA ASP A 162 3.05 9.28 11.01
C ASP A 162 2.64 8.21 9.98
N ILE A 163 2.06 8.60 8.83
CA ILE A 163 1.76 7.66 7.74
C ILE A 163 3.04 7.13 7.10
N ARG A 164 4.04 7.98 6.89
CA ARG A 164 5.36 7.55 6.41
C ARG A 164 5.96 6.53 7.37
N ASP A 165 5.97 6.84 8.65
CA ASP A 165 6.61 6.02 9.69
C ASP A 165 5.86 4.69 9.90
N LEU A 166 4.54 4.66 9.68
CA LEU A 166 3.72 3.45 9.77
C LEU A 166 3.67 2.60 8.50
N PHE A 167 4.18 3.11 7.37
CA PHE A 167 4.11 2.44 6.07
C PHE A 167 5.49 2.04 5.55
N VAL A 168 6.37 3.02 5.35
CA VAL A 168 7.65 2.86 4.64
C VAL A 168 8.56 1.81 5.29
N PRO A 169 8.78 1.79 6.61
CA PRO A 169 9.68 0.80 7.21
C PRO A 169 9.03 -0.58 7.39
N HIS A 170 7.74 -0.76 7.07
CA HIS A 170 6.98 -1.96 7.39
C HIS A 170 6.60 -2.82 6.18
N PHE A 171 6.39 -2.20 5.02
CA PHE A 171 5.86 -2.90 3.84
C PHE A 171 6.91 -3.04 2.74
N TYR A 172 7.07 -4.28 2.31
CA TYR A 172 7.98 -4.70 1.26
C TYR A 172 7.19 -5.33 0.12
N PHE A 173 7.69 -5.15 -1.10
CA PHE A 173 7.00 -5.49 -2.33
C PHE A 173 7.91 -6.42 -3.14
N GLY A 174 7.52 -7.67 -3.26
CA GLY A 174 8.19 -8.67 -4.07
C GLY A 174 7.95 -8.38 -5.54
N CYS A 175 9.04 -8.34 -6.31
CA CYS A 175 9.01 -7.94 -7.70
C CYS A 175 9.79 -8.92 -8.56
N GLU A 176 9.26 -9.14 -9.75
CA GLU A 176 9.98 -9.83 -10.81
C GLU A 176 11.21 -9.03 -11.24
N ALA A 177 12.19 -9.76 -11.75
CA ALA A 177 13.48 -9.26 -12.20
C ALA A 177 13.34 -8.14 -13.24
N ASP A 178 12.57 -8.41 -14.29
CA ASP A 178 12.47 -7.63 -15.52
C ASP A 178 11.40 -6.52 -15.45
N ASP A 179 10.67 -6.36 -14.35
CA ASP A 179 9.59 -5.37 -14.23
C ASP A 179 10.15 -3.94 -14.20
N PRO A 180 9.95 -3.11 -15.25
CA PRO A 180 10.40 -1.72 -15.25
C PRO A 180 9.70 -0.88 -14.18
N MET A 181 8.56 -1.32 -13.65
CA MET A 181 7.84 -0.63 -12.58
C MET A 181 8.47 -0.75 -11.20
N ASN A 182 9.54 -1.53 -11.08
CA ASN A 182 10.44 -1.50 -9.92
C ASN A 182 11.01 -0.10 -9.67
N ALA A 183 11.18 0.72 -10.72
CA ALA A 183 11.60 2.11 -10.59
C ALA A 183 10.67 2.98 -9.72
N THR A 184 9.38 2.63 -9.61
CA THR A 184 8.44 3.45 -8.82
C THR A 184 8.78 3.43 -7.33
N ALA A 185 9.40 2.37 -6.82
CA ALA A 185 9.91 2.33 -5.45
C ALA A 185 10.99 3.38 -5.17
N PHE A 186 11.77 3.77 -6.20
CA PHE A 186 12.92 4.66 -6.07
C PHE A 186 12.65 6.08 -6.58
N ASN A 187 11.43 6.37 -7.05
CA ASN A 187 11.06 7.69 -7.56
C ASN A 187 10.80 8.68 -6.41
N THR A 188 11.87 9.19 -5.82
CA THR A 188 11.81 10.15 -4.69
C THR A 188 11.19 11.51 -5.06
N THR A 189 10.99 11.79 -6.34
CA THR A 189 10.26 12.99 -6.77
C THR A 189 8.74 12.79 -6.69
N ALA A 190 8.26 11.61 -7.04
CA ALA A 190 6.83 11.28 -7.00
C ALA A 190 6.40 10.78 -5.61
N ASN A 191 7.24 9.99 -4.95
CA ASN A 191 6.92 9.40 -3.66
C ASN A 191 6.96 10.48 -2.57
N PRO A 192 5.87 10.69 -1.81
CA PRO A 192 5.85 11.70 -0.77
C PRO A 192 7.00 11.55 0.23
N PHE A 193 7.48 12.69 0.74
CA PHE A 193 8.65 12.76 1.63
C PHE A 193 9.96 12.23 1.03
N GLY A 194 10.04 12.06 -0.30
CA GLY A 194 11.21 11.47 -0.94
C GLY A 194 11.42 10.01 -0.54
N ALA A 195 10.37 9.31 -0.15
CA ALA A 195 10.46 7.94 0.33
C ALA A 195 10.93 6.98 -0.76
N LYS A 196 11.90 6.14 -0.44
CA LYS A 196 12.19 4.90 -1.17
C LYS A 196 11.36 3.77 -0.53
N LEU A 197 10.69 2.96 -1.33
CA LEU A 197 9.91 1.81 -0.85
C LEU A 197 10.73 0.51 -0.89
N GLY A 198 10.34 -0.45 -0.05
CA GLY A 198 11.02 -1.74 0.07
C GLY A 198 10.77 -2.68 -1.11
N ALA A 199 11.22 -2.34 -2.31
CA ALA A 199 11.26 -3.26 -3.45
C ALA A 199 12.23 -4.40 -3.15
N VAL A 200 11.78 -5.64 -3.28
CA VAL A 200 12.54 -6.85 -2.98
C VAL A 200 12.57 -7.71 -4.23
N TYR A 201 13.77 -8.00 -4.71
CA TYR A 201 13.99 -8.93 -5.81
C TYR A 201 13.48 -10.33 -5.46
N SER A 202 12.71 -10.91 -6.38
CA SER A 202 12.28 -12.29 -6.38
C SER A 202 12.42 -12.82 -7.81
N SER A 203 12.77 -14.09 -7.94
CA SER A 203 13.04 -14.71 -9.24
C SER A 203 11.90 -15.58 -9.76
N ASP A 204 10.90 -15.87 -8.92
CA ASP A 204 9.79 -16.81 -9.12
C ASP A 204 10.12 -18.05 -9.99
N ILE A 205 11.27 -18.68 -9.72
CA ILE A 205 11.79 -19.76 -10.56
C ILE A 205 10.83 -20.96 -10.53
N GLY A 206 10.45 -21.40 -11.73
CA GLY A 206 9.49 -22.48 -11.93
C GLY A 206 8.12 -22.00 -12.41
N HIS A 207 7.90 -20.69 -12.48
CA HIS A 207 6.75 -20.09 -13.13
C HIS A 207 6.91 -20.02 -14.66
N TRP A 208 5.81 -19.78 -15.38
CA TRP A 208 5.77 -19.91 -16.84
C TRP A 208 6.33 -18.69 -17.58
N ASP A 209 6.43 -17.54 -16.92
CA ASP A 209 7.05 -16.32 -17.40
C ASP A 209 8.57 -16.29 -17.17
N VAL A 210 9.12 -17.31 -16.49
CA VAL A 210 10.56 -17.55 -16.34
C VAL A 210 10.96 -18.79 -17.18
N PRO A 211 11.07 -18.65 -18.52
CA PRO A 211 11.38 -19.78 -19.39
C PRO A 211 12.83 -20.28 -19.24
N ASP A 212 13.75 -19.41 -18.82
CA ASP A 212 15.16 -19.74 -18.57
C ASP A 212 15.58 -19.28 -17.16
N MET A 213 15.82 -20.23 -16.26
CA MET A 213 16.21 -19.94 -14.87
C MET A 213 17.62 -19.35 -14.75
N THR A 214 18.42 -19.37 -15.82
CA THR A 214 19.79 -18.85 -15.81
C THR A 214 19.86 -17.35 -16.06
N GLU A 215 18.81 -16.75 -16.60
CA GLU A 215 18.78 -15.34 -17.05
C GLU A 215 18.22 -14.39 -15.98
N VAL A 216 17.47 -14.90 -15.00
CA VAL A 216 16.65 -14.08 -14.07
C VAL A 216 17.44 -13.00 -13.32
N THR A 217 18.70 -13.26 -12.98
CA THR A 217 19.51 -12.28 -12.24
C THR A 217 20.11 -11.22 -13.16
N GLU A 218 20.47 -11.55 -14.39
CA GLU A 218 20.99 -10.57 -15.34
C GLU A 218 19.88 -9.69 -15.92
N GLU A 219 18.69 -10.26 -16.17
CA GLU A 219 17.49 -9.51 -16.56
C GLU A 219 17.16 -8.39 -15.55
N ALA A 220 17.36 -8.63 -14.25
CA ALA A 220 17.18 -7.59 -13.24
C ALA A 220 18.17 -6.42 -13.39
N TYR A 221 19.39 -6.68 -13.88
CA TYR A 221 20.41 -5.66 -14.10
C TYR A 221 20.15 -4.83 -15.36
N GLU A 222 19.36 -5.33 -16.32
CA GLU A 222 18.97 -4.57 -17.51
C GLU A 222 18.24 -3.26 -17.15
N LEU A 223 17.54 -3.20 -16.01
CA LEU A 223 16.94 -1.96 -15.51
C LEU A 223 17.98 -0.85 -15.28
N VAL A 224 19.22 -1.23 -14.92
CA VAL A 224 20.35 -0.30 -14.82
C VAL A 224 20.86 0.07 -16.21
N GLU A 225 21.07 -0.92 -17.08
CA GLU A 225 21.60 -0.70 -18.44
C GLU A 225 20.68 0.19 -19.28
N HIS A 226 19.37 0.02 -19.13
CA HIS A 226 18.35 0.84 -19.78
C HIS A 226 18.13 2.20 -19.10
N GLY A 227 18.81 2.48 -17.98
CA GLY A 227 18.70 3.74 -17.24
C GLY A 227 17.36 3.94 -16.53
N VAL A 228 16.64 2.85 -16.25
CA VAL A 228 15.37 2.86 -15.51
C VAL A 228 15.63 3.08 -14.01
N ILE A 229 16.68 2.45 -13.49
CA ILE A 229 17.18 2.65 -12.12
C ILE A 229 18.71 2.87 -12.13
N THR A 230 19.27 3.32 -11.01
CA THR A 230 20.72 3.46 -10.83
C THR A 230 21.31 2.18 -10.24
N GLU A 231 22.64 2.03 -10.27
CA GLU A 231 23.33 0.92 -9.56
C GLU A 231 23.05 0.93 -8.05
N GLU A 232 22.90 2.12 -7.44
CA GLU A 232 22.52 2.25 -6.03
C GLU A 232 21.12 1.67 -5.78
N HIS A 233 20.15 2.01 -6.65
CA HIS A 233 18.80 1.45 -6.57
C HIS A 233 18.80 -0.05 -6.81
N PHE A 234 19.62 -0.55 -7.72
CA PHE A 234 19.77 -1.99 -7.95
C PHE A 234 20.33 -2.69 -6.71
N ARG A 235 21.39 -2.15 -6.07
CA ARG A 235 21.88 -2.65 -4.78
C ARG A 235 20.76 -2.68 -3.74
N ASP A 236 19.95 -1.64 -3.67
CA ASP A 236 18.85 -1.59 -2.72
C ASP A 236 17.79 -2.67 -3.01
N PHE A 237 17.47 -2.89 -4.28
CA PHE A 237 16.51 -3.89 -4.76
C PHE A 237 16.94 -5.34 -4.49
N VAL A 238 18.20 -5.70 -4.81
CA VAL A 238 18.68 -7.09 -4.74
C VAL A 238 19.37 -7.44 -3.42
N PHE A 239 19.77 -6.45 -2.61
CA PHE A 239 20.53 -6.70 -1.38
C PHE A 239 20.01 -5.92 -0.17
N THR A 240 19.96 -4.59 -0.20
CA THR A 240 19.63 -3.78 1.00
C THR A 240 18.23 -4.10 1.52
N ASN A 241 17.21 -4.02 0.66
CA ASN A 241 15.81 -4.21 1.06
C ASN A 241 15.51 -5.65 1.49
N PRO A 242 15.89 -6.71 0.71
CA PRO A 242 15.71 -8.09 1.17
C PRO A 242 16.42 -8.35 2.51
N THR A 243 17.64 -7.82 2.69
CA THR A 243 18.35 -7.98 3.96
C THR A 243 17.59 -7.31 5.10
N THR A 244 17.19 -6.05 4.91
CA THR A 244 16.49 -5.25 5.93
C THR A 244 15.14 -5.84 6.32
N LEU A 245 14.41 -6.45 5.38
CA LEU A 245 13.17 -7.17 5.65
C LEU A 245 13.38 -8.27 6.71
N TRP A 246 14.37 -9.14 6.49
CA TRP A 246 14.61 -10.29 7.37
C TRP A 246 15.35 -9.89 8.64
N THR A 247 16.38 -9.05 8.55
CA THR A 247 17.17 -8.61 9.72
C THR A 247 16.40 -7.65 10.61
N GLY A 248 15.42 -6.92 10.06
CA GLY A 248 14.50 -6.10 10.82
C GLY A 248 13.65 -6.89 11.82
N MET A 249 13.48 -8.21 11.58
CA MET A 249 12.85 -9.14 12.52
C MET A 249 13.88 -9.94 13.32
N ASN A 250 14.89 -10.49 12.63
CA ASN A 250 15.92 -11.33 13.21
C ASN A 250 17.32 -10.89 12.76
N PRO A 251 18.08 -10.15 13.58
CA PRO A 251 19.44 -9.70 13.23
C PRO A 251 20.39 -10.85 12.84
N ASP A 252 20.13 -12.07 13.33
CA ASP A 252 20.95 -13.24 13.07
C ASP A 252 20.48 -14.08 11.86
N PHE A 253 19.48 -13.61 11.09
CA PHE A 253 18.85 -14.40 10.00
C PHE A 253 19.85 -14.97 8.99
N PHE A 254 20.89 -14.20 8.66
CA PHE A 254 21.92 -14.59 7.68
C PHE A 254 23.20 -15.18 8.32
N THR A 255 23.19 -15.46 9.63
CA THR A 255 24.34 -16.09 10.29
C THR A 255 24.60 -17.49 9.72
N GLY A 256 25.87 -17.77 9.40
CA GLY A 256 26.31 -19.01 8.76
C GLY A 256 26.13 -19.07 7.25
N THR A 257 25.61 -18.01 6.62
CA THR A 257 25.45 -17.93 5.16
C THR A 257 26.67 -17.29 4.49
N VAL A 258 26.80 -17.46 3.18
CA VAL A 258 27.90 -16.88 2.38
C VAL A 258 27.89 -15.34 2.36
N VAL A 259 26.75 -14.72 2.71
CA VAL A 259 26.58 -13.25 2.74
C VAL A 259 26.68 -12.66 4.15
N GLU A 260 26.96 -13.47 5.18
CA GLU A 260 26.96 -13.04 6.58
C GLU A 260 27.78 -11.76 6.82
N GLN A 261 28.99 -11.69 6.25
CA GLN A 261 29.89 -10.55 6.46
C GLN A 261 29.36 -9.27 5.81
N GLN A 262 28.80 -9.37 4.60
CA GLN A 262 28.19 -8.27 3.88
C GLN A 262 26.96 -7.75 4.63
N VAL A 263 26.14 -8.66 5.17
CA VAL A 263 24.99 -8.31 6.01
C VAL A 263 25.44 -7.61 7.29
N LYS A 264 26.44 -8.15 7.99
CA LYS A 264 27.03 -7.50 9.19
C LYS A 264 27.56 -6.10 8.88
N HIS A 265 28.19 -5.92 7.73
CA HIS A 265 28.66 -4.61 7.30
C HIS A 265 27.50 -3.63 7.03
N LEU A 266 26.42 -4.08 6.37
CA LEU A 266 25.21 -3.29 6.18
C LEU A 266 24.59 -2.85 7.51
N LEU A 267 24.43 -3.79 8.45
CA LEU A 267 23.84 -3.51 9.77
C LEU A 267 24.69 -2.58 10.63
N ALA A 268 26.01 -2.51 10.41
CA ALA A 268 26.89 -1.59 11.12
C ALA A 268 26.89 -0.16 10.53
N THR A 269 26.33 0.02 9.32
CA THR A 269 26.33 1.30 8.57
C THR A 269 24.95 1.93 8.45
N THR A 270 23.91 1.25 8.93
CA THR A 270 22.51 1.70 8.95
C THR A 270 22.14 2.22 10.33
#